data_AF-A0A7X6TCN4-F1
#
_entry.id   AF-A0A7X6TCN4-F1
#
_cell.length_a   1.000
_cell.length_b   1.000
_cell.length_c   1.000
_cell.angle_alpha   90.00
_cell.angle_beta   90.00
_cell.angle_gamma   90.00
#
_symmetry.space_group_name_H-M   'P 1'
#
loop_
_entity.id
_entity.type
_entity.pdbx_description
1 polymer ?
#
loop_
_entity_poly.entity_id
_entity_poly.type
_entity_poly.pdbx_seq_one_letter_code
_entity_poly.pdbx_strand_id
1 'polypeptide(L)'
;MTEFKTQTGRIAAPACRVFEVLSDWNHLAKIKKKISESQLRGFEFDADSCRFVVDSYGVGEIVVRIAERVPCTAIKIKADKSPIDFNAIVSIEEENPEASLLTINLEADLPFMLKNILSPSIQKGMDRILDLLTDYSY
;
A
#
# COMPACT_ATOMS: atom_id res chain seq x y z
N MET A 1 16.44 -0.79 -9.77
CA MET A 1 15.09 -0.93 -9.17
C MET A 1 14.07 -0.34 -10.13
N THR A 2 12.87 -0.90 -10.18
CA THR A 2 11.74 -0.38 -10.98
C THR A 2 10.82 0.41 -10.06
N GLU A 3 10.52 1.65 -10.44
CA GLU A 3 9.67 2.55 -9.67
C GLU A 3 8.23 2.52 -10.19
N PHE A 4 7.29 2.55 -9.27
CA PHE A 4 5.86 2.65 -9.50
C PHE A 4 5.32 3.78 -8.66
N LYS A 5 4.43 4.58 -9.24
CA LYS A 5 3.80 5.71 -8.56
C LYS A 5 2.34 5.75 -8.95
N THR A 6 1.47 5.90 -7.95
CA THR A 6 0.04 6.10 -8.21
C THR A 6 -0.23 7.54 -8.63
N GLN A 7 -1.43 7.78 -9.16
CA GLN A 7 -2.00 9.12 -9.18
C GLN A 7 -2.18 9.69 -7.76
N THR A 8 -2.57 10.95 -7.68
CA THR A 8 -2.94 11.60 -6.42
C THR A 8 -4.41 11.36 -6.11
N GLY A 9 -4.67 10.78 -4.94
CA GLY A 9 -6.01 10.60 -4.41
C GLY A 9 -6.36 11.71 -3.41
N ARG A 10 -7.55 12.31 -3.50
CA ARG A 10 -8.00 13.34 -2.55
C ARG A 10 -8.85 12.71 -1.46
N ILE A 11 -8.58 13.08 -0.21
CA ILE A 11 -9.33 12.62 0.98
C ILE A 11 -9.92 13.85 1.67
N ALA A 12 -11.21 13.82 1.96
CA ALA A 12 -11.92 14.87 2.70
C ALA A 12 -11.71 14.73 4.23
N ALA A 13 -10.45 14.67 4.65
CA ALA A 13 -10.05 14.70 6.05
C ALA A 13 -8.65 15.35 6.20
N PRO A 14 -8.36 15.95 7.36
CA PRO A 14 -7.04 16.53 7.64
C PRO A 14 -5.92 15.48 7.58
N ALA A 15 -4.73 15.88 7.14
CA ALA A 15 -3.59 14.98 6.95
C ALA A 15 -3.24 14.16 8.22
N CYS A 16 -3.27 14.80 9.40
CA CYS A 16 -3.01 14.10 10.65
C CYS A 16 -4.06 13.04 10.99
N ARG A 17 -5.34 13.29 10.66
CA ARG A 17 -6.41 12.31 10.88
C ARG A 17 -6.26 11.11 9.94
N VAL A 18 -5.95 11.38 8.67
CA VAL A 18 -5.63 10.33 7.70
C VAL A 18 -4.45 9.50 8.18
N PHE A 19 -3.38 10.15 8.62
CA PHE A 19 -2.20 9.47 9.15
C PHE A 19 -2.51 8.60 10.37
N GLU A 20 -3.25 9.10 11.35
CA GLU A 20 -3.65 8.32 12.55
C GLU A 20 -4.36 7.01 12.16
N VAL A 21 -5.26 7.08 11.18
CA VAL A 21 -5.98 5.90 10.68
C VAL A 21 -5.06 4.97 9.89
N LEU A 22 -4.24 5.49 8.97
CA LEU A 22 -3.41 4.65 8.08
C LEU A 22 -2.17 4.07 8.76
N SER A 23 -1.68 4.72 9.81
CA SER A 23 -0.48 4.32 10.53
C SER A 23 -0.70 3.16 11.51
N ASP A 24 -1.96 2.80 11.80
CA ASP A 24 -2.33 1.58 12.52
C ASP A 24 -3.17 0.68 11.62
N TRP A 25 -2.57 -0.43 11.17
CA TRP A 25 -3.24 -1.33 10.23
C TRP A 25 -4.42 -2.10 10.83
N ASN A 26 -4.59 -2.11 12.16
CA ASN A 26 -5.82 -2.62 12.78
C ASN A 26 -7.04 -1.78 12.38
N HIS A 27 -6.87 -0.48 12.14
CA HIS A 27 -7.94 0.40 11.67
C HIS A 27 -8.39 0.07 10.23
N LEU A 28 -7.54 -0.63 9.47
CA LEU A 28 -7.83 -1.03 8.08
C LEU A 28 -8.58 -2.36 7.99
N ALA A 29 -9.06 -2.91 9.11
CA ALA A 29 -9.82 -4.17 9.14
C ALA A 29 -11.07 -4.16 8.24
N LYS A 30 -11.70 -3.00 8.03
CA LYS A 30 -12.83 -2.85 7.10
C LYS A 30 -12.39 -2.88 5.62
N ILE A 31 -11.15 -2.48 5.32
CA ILE A 31 -10.57 -2.53 3.97
C ILE A 31 -10.33 -3.99 3.57
N LYS A 32 -9.96 -4.87 4.52
CA LYS A 32 -9.88 -6.32 4.29
C LYS A 32 -11.11 -6.88 3.57
N LYS A 33 -12.31 -6.44 3.98
CA LYS A 33 -13.58 -6.91 3.40
C LYS A 33 -13.83 -6.39 1.97
N LYS A 34 -13.16 -5.30 1.57
CA LYS A 34 -13.27 -4.70 0.24
C LYS A 34 -12.18 -5.19 -0.73
N ILE A 35 -11.06 -5.70 -0.22
CA ILE A 35 -10.07 -6.40 -1.04
C ILE A 35 -10.65 -7.78 -1.36
N SER A 36 -11.02 -8.00 -2.62
CA SER A 36 -11.56 -9.28 -3.06
C SER A 36 -10.51 -10.39 -2.96
N GLU A 37 -10.89 -11.52 -2.35
CA GLU A 37 -10.07 -12.75 -2.27
C GLU A 37 -9.67 -13.31 -3.66
N SER A 38 -10.26 -12.81 -4.74
CA SER A 38 -10.07 -13.31 -6.11
C SER A 38 -8.65 -13.12 -6.66
N GLN A 39 -7.78 -12.32 -6.03
CA GLN A 39 -6.39 -12.11 -6.48
C GLN A 39 -5.34 -12.30 -5.40
N LEU A 40 -5.74 -12.27 -4.12
CA LEU A 40 -4.85 -12.27 -2.97
C LEU A 40 -5.47 -13.17 -1.90
N ARG A 41 -4.74 -14.21 -1.50
CA ARG A 41 -5.20 -15.17 -0.48
C ARG A 41 -4.46 -14.97 0.83
N GLY A 42 -5.05 -15.44 1.93
CA GLY A 42 -4.37 -15.53 3.22
C GLY A 42 -3.97 -14.17 3.82
N PHE A 43 -4.81 -13.14 3.62
CA PHE A 43 -4.57 -11.83 4.22
C PHE A 43 -4.60 -11.90 5.75
N GLU A 44 -3.45 -11.70 6.37
CA GLU A 44 -3.27 -11.54 7.81
C GLU A 44 -2.61 -10.19 8.04
N PHE A 45 -3.11 -9.41 9.00
CA PHE A 45 -2.45 -8.17 9.40
C PHE A 45 -2.50 -8.03 10.91
N ASP A 46 -1.49 -7.37 11.43
CA ASP A 46 -1.46 -6.80 12.77
C ASP A 46 -1.29 -5.28 12.66
N ALA A 47 -0.86 -4.60 13.74
CA ALA A 47 -0.67 -3.16 13.74
C ALA A 47 0.41 -2.66 12.77
N ASP A 48 1.42 -3.49 12.51
CA ASP A 48 2.67 -3.12 11.83
C ASP A 48 2.97 -3.98 10.60
N SER A 49 2.33 -5.15 10.46
CA SER A 49 2.65 -6.14 9.44
C SER A 49 1.42 -6.63 8.69
N CYS A 50 1.62 -7.02 7.43
CA CYS A 50 0.59 -7.53 6.54
C CYS A 50 1.21 -8.64 5.71
N ARG A 51 0.56 -9.79 5.73
CA ARG A 51 0.93 -11.00 5.01
C ARG A 51 -0.16 -11.32 4.00
N PHE A 52 0.24 -11.66 2.80
CA PHE A 52 -0.67 -12.09 1.74
C PHE A 52 0.06 -13.00 0.74
N VAL A 53 -0.69 -13.84 0.04
CA VAL A 53 -0.16 -14.75 -0.98
C VAL A 53 -0.63 -14.30 -2.36
N VAL A 54 0.32 -14.16 -3.26
CA VAL A 54 0.11 -13.90 -4.68
C VAL A 54 0.34 -15.20 -5.46
N ASP A 55 -0.75 -15.85 -5.87
CA ASP A 55 -0.67 -17.14 -6.59
C ASP A 55 -0.15 -17.00 -8.02
N SER A 56 -0.37 -15.82 -8.61
CA SER A 56 0.03 -15.54 -9.99
C SER A 56 1.56 -15.47 -10.11
N TYR A 57 2.07 -16.02 -11.23
CA TYR A 57 3.47 -15.90 -11.64
C TYR A 57 4.52 -16.42 -10.63
N GLY A 58 4.12 -17.25 -9.65
CA GLY A 58 5.02 -17.85 -8.67
C GLY A 58 5.60 -16.87 -7.65
N VAL A 59 4.98 -15.70 -7.46
CA VAL A 59 5.40 -14.68 -6.47
C VAL A 59 5.25 -15.20 -5.05
N GLY A 60 4.24 -16.03 -4.78
CA GLY A 60 4.09 -16.72 -3.50
C GLY A 60 3.75 -15.76 -2.35
N GLU A 61 4.23 -16.11 -1.16
CA GLU A 61 3.96 -15.35 0.06
C GLU A 61 4.79 -14.06 0.13
N ILE A 62 4.10 -12.97 0.46
CA ILE A 62 4.68 -11.67 0.77
C ILE A 62 4.27 -11.28 2.19
N VAL A 63 5.25 -10.85 2.98
CA VAL A 63 5.09 -10.19 4.26
C VAL A 63 5.72 -8.81 4.14
N VAL A 64 4.92 -7.78 4.38
CA VAL A 64 5.37 -6.39 4.49
C VAL A 64 5.22 -5.90 5.91
N ARG A 65 6.00 -4.88 6.26
CA ARG A 65 5.90 -4.20 7.54
C ARG A 65 6.13 -2.71 7.43
N ILE A 66 5.56 -1.95 8.37
CA ILE A 66 5.90 -0.55 8.57
C ILE A 66 7.34 -0.46 9.07
N ALA A 67 8.17 0.25 8.31
CA ALA A 67 9.57 0.54 8.63
C ALA A 67 9.71 1.85 9.40
N GLU A 68 8.91 2.87 9.04
CA GLU A 68 8.98 4.20 9.63
C GLU A 68 7.62 4.90 9.52
N ARG A 69 7.32 5.72 10.53
CA ARG A 69 6.13 6.58 10.59
C ARG A 69 6.61 8.02 10.72
N VAL A 70 6.29 8.85 9.73
CA VAL A 70 6.55 10.30 9.75
C VAL A 70 5.22 11.00 10.05
N PRO A 71 5.02 11.54 11.26
CA PRO A 71 3.73 12.07 11.71
C PRO A 71 3.07 13.00 10.70
N CYS A 72 1.81 12.73 10.37
CA CYS A 72 0.97 13.49 9.44
C CYS A 72 1.49 13.58 7.99
N THR A 73 2.58 12.88 7.64
CA THR A 73 3.25 13.05 6.34
C THR A 73 3.45 11.74 5.59
N ALA A 74 3.94 10.68 6.23
CA ALA A 74 4.27 9.46 5.49
C ALA A 74 4.32 8.20 6.35
N ILE A 75 4.02 7.06 5.71
CA ILE A 75 4.21 5.73 6.25
C ILE A 75 5.12 4.98 5.29
N LYS A 76 6.33 4.63 5.74
CA LYS A 76 7.28 3.85 4.95
C LYS A 76 7.10 2.38 5.28
N ILE A 77 7.01 1.58 4.24
CA ILE A 77 6.74 0.15 4.27
C ILE A 77 7.90 -0.55 3.58
N LYS A 78 8.32 -1.69 4.11
CA LYS A 78 9.33 -2.54 3.48
C LYS A 78 8.86 -3.97 3.40
N ALA A 79 9.37 -4.71 2.42
CA ALA A 79 9.30 -6.15 2.44
C ALA A 79 10.08 -6.70 3.67
N ASP A 80 9.45 -7.59 4.42
CA ASP A 80 10.08 -8.36 5.49
C ASP A 80 10.39 -9.79 5.02
N LYS A 81 9.46 -10.39 4.26
CA LYS A 81 9.65 -11.64 3.52
C LYS A 81 8.99 -11.53 2.16
N SER A 82 9.78 -11.58 1.09
CA SER A 82 9.24 -11.53 -0.27
C SER A 82 10.27 -12.11 -1.23
N PRO A 83 9.85 -12.88 -2.26
CA PRO A 83 10.77 -13.30 -3.33
C PRO A 83 11.30 -12.15 -4.20
N ILE A 84 10.64 -11.00 -4.14
CA ILE A 84 11.05 -9.74 -4.77
C ILE A 84 11.23 -8.71 -3.66
N ASP A 85 12.43 -8.15 -3.51
CA ASP A 85 12.65 -7.08 -2.55
C ASP A 85 12.00 -5.78 -3.03
N PHE A 86 11.37 -5.04 -2.11
CA PHE A 86 10.76 -3.76 -2.40
C PHE A 86 10.56 -2.89 -1.16
N ASN A 87 10.48 -1.59 -1.40
CA ASN A 87 10.04 -0.59 -0.43
C ASN A 87 8.84 0.17 -1.00
N ALA A 88 7.94 0.61 -0.13
CA ALA A 88 6.82 1.45 -0.50
C ALA A 88 6.66 2.62 0.48
N ILE A 89 6.14 3.74 0.00
CA ILE A 89 5.87 4.92 0.78
C ILE A 89 4.46 5.38 0.47
N VAL A 90 3.64 5.45 1.52
CA VAL A 90 2.33 6.11 1.48
C VAL A 90 2.55 7.54 1.97
N SER A 91 2.43 8.51 1.08
CA SER A 91 2.63 9.93 1.37
C SER A 91 1.29 10.66 1.49
N ILE A 92 1.18 11.51 2.51
CA ILE A 92 0.03 12.32 2.85
C ILE A 92 0.49 13.78 2.83
N GLU A 93 -0.14 14.60 1.99
CA GLU A 93 0.12 16.03 1.88
C GLU A 93 -1.14 16.79 2.28
N GLU A 94 -1.00 17.85 3.09
CA GLU A 94 -2.14 18.69 3.43
C GLU A 94 -2.52 19.57 2.22
N GLU A 95 -3.77 19.49 1.79
CA GLU A 95 -4.32 20.39 0.77
C GLU A 95 -4.88 21.65 1.44
N ASN A 96 -5.66 21.45 2.50
CA ASN A 96 -6.26 22.48 3.35
C ASN A 96 -6.72 21.85 4.69
N PRO A 97 -7.21 22.64 5.66
CA PRO A 97 -7.56 22.12 6.99
C PRO A 97 -8.64 21.01 7.02
N GLU A 98 -9.39 20.81 5.94
CA GLU A 98 -10.44 19.79 5.83
C GLU A 98 -10.11 18.68 4.80
N ALA A 99 -8.96 18.76 4.12
CA ALA A 99 -8.61 17.81 3.06
C ALA A 99 -7.10 17.56 2.91
N SER A 100 -6.79 16.36 2.44
CA SER A 100 -5.43 15.91 2.18
C SER A 100 -5.33 15.16 0.86
N LEU A 101 -4.11 15.04 0.36
CA LEU A 101 -3.74 14.33 -0.84
C LEU A 101 -2.91 13.10 -0.47
N LEU A 102 -3.24 11.96 -1.06
CA LEU A 102 -2.60 10.67 -0.83
C LEU A 102 -1.89 10.21 -2.11
N THR A 103 -0.64 9.77 -2.00
CA THR A 103 0.08 9.09 -3.09
C THR A 103 0.80 7.86 -2.55
N ILE A 104 1.00 6.85 -3.41
CA ILE A 104 1.76 5.65 -3.07
C ILE A 104 2.89 5.50 -4.08
N ASN A 105 4.12 5.38 -3.57
CA ASN A 105 5.32 5.09 -4.36
C ASN A 105 5.85 3.72 -3.95
N LEU A 106 6.29 2.91 -4.91
CA LEU A 106 6.87 1.60 -4.66
C LEU A 106 8.10 1.41 -5.53
N GLU A 107 9.18 0.95 -4.93
CA GLU A 107 10.44 0.64 -5.60
C GLU A 107 10.71 -0.85 -5.42
N ALA A 108 10.69 -1.61 -6.52
CA ALA A 108 10.89 -3.06 -6.49
C ALA A 108 12.09 -3.50 -7.32
N ASP A 109 12.80 -4.52 -6.83
CA ASP A 109 13.89 -5.15 -7.57
C ASP A 109 13.37 -6.30 -8.44
N LEU A 110 12.72 -5.94 -9.54
CA LEU A 110 12.12 -6.91 -10.45
C LEU A 110 13.17 -7.60 -11.33
N PRO A 111 13.17 -8.95 -11.41
CA PRO A 111 13.96 -9.67 -12.39
C PRO A 111 13.61 -9.23 -13.81
N PHE A 112 14.62 -8.98 -14.64
CA PHE A 112 14.45 -8.42 -15.99
C PHE A 112 13.42 -9.18 -16.85
N MET A 113 13.41 -10.51 -16.78
CA MET A 113 12.48 -11.37 -17.52
C MET A 113 11.02 -11.22 -17.08
N LEU A 114 10.78 -10.88 -15.81
CA LEU A 114 9.44 -10.76 -15.23
C LEU A 114 8.92 -9.32 -15.22
N LYS A 115 9.80 -8.32 -15.43
CA LYS A 115 9.45 -6.90 -15.36
C LYS A 115 8.21 -6.56 -16.19
N ASN A 116 8.17 -6.94 -17.46
CA ASN A 116 7.05 -6.61 -18.35
C ASN A 116 5.72 -7.29 -17.96
N ILE A 117 5.77 -8.39 -17.22
CA ILE A 117 4.61 -9.18 -16.79
C ILE A 117 4.10 -8.67 -15.44
N LEU A 118 5.02 -8.38 -14.52
CA LEU A 118 4.70 -7.96 -13.16
C LEU A 118 4.39 -6.46 -13.08
N SER A 119 5.06 -5.61 -13.85
CA SER A 119 4.86 -4.15 -13.78
C SER A 119 3.40 -3.71 -13.93
N PRO A 120 2.63 -4.20 -14.93
CA PRO A 120 1.21 -3.82 -15.05
C PRO A 120 0.37 -4.31 -13.87
N SER A 121 0.68 -5.49 -13.34
CA SER A 121 -0.03 -6.09 -12.21
C SER A 121 0.23 -5.34 -10.91
N ILE A 122 1.48 -4.94 -10.67
CA ILE A 122 1.90 -4.13 -9.52
C ILE A 122 1.25 -2.76 -9.58
N GLN A 123 1.34 -2.06 -10.72
CA GLN A 123 0.72 -0.75 -10.89
C GLN A 123 -0.79 -0.81 -10.62
N LYS A 124 -1.49 -1.77 -11.23
CA LYS A 124 -2.94 -1.96 -11.01
C LYS A 124 -3.28 -2.25 -9.54
N GLY A 125 -2.45 -3.03 -8.85
CA GLY A 125 -2.60 -3.29 -7.43
C GLY A 125 -2.46 -2.02 -6.58
N MET A 126 -1.44 -1.20 -6.87
CA MET A 126 -1.22 0.07 -6.18
C MET A 126 -2.36 1.06 -6.40
N ASP A 127 -2.81 1.22 -7.65
CA ASP A 127 -3.93 2.10 -7.97
C ASP A 127 -5.21 1.64 -7.26
N ARG A 128 -5.45 0.33 -7.20
CA ARG A 128 -6.59 -0.22 -6.45
C ARG A 128 -6.51 0.04 -4.95
N ILE A 129 -5.30 -0.05 -4.37
CA ILE A 129 -5.10 0.29 -2.96
C ILE A 129 -5.37 1.78 -2.74
N LEU A 130 -4.85 2.65 -3.60
CA LEU A 130 -5.13 4.09 -3.52
C LEU A 130 -6.63 4.35 -3.50
N ASP A 131 -7.38 3.80 -4.46
CA ASP A 131 -8.84 3.97 -4.54
C ASP A 131 -9.55 3.53 -3.25
N LEU A 132 -9.13 2.39 -2.68
CA LEU A 132 -9.71 1.86 -1.45
C LEU A 132 -9.41 2.75 -0.23
N LEU A 133 -8.22 3.33 -0.18
CA LEU A 133 -7.82 4.26 0.87
C LEU A 133 -8.52 5.62 0.70
N THR A 134 -8.70 6.11 -0.52
CA THR A 134 -9.44 7.37 -0.75
C THR A 134 -10.93 7.25 -0.45
N ASP A 135 -11.52 6.10 -0.72
CA ASP A 135 -12.93 5.80 -0.43
C ASP A 135 -13.18 5.39 1.03
N TYR A 136 -12.14 5.37 1.86
CA TYR A 136 -12.25 5.06 3.28
C TYR A 136 -12.83 6.24 4.07
N SER A 137 -13.59 5.95 5.13
CA SER A 137 -14.14 6.98 6.01
C SER A 137 -13.20 7.24 7.19
N TYR A 138 -12.62 8.43 7.23
CA TYR A 138 -11.62 8.87 8.21
C TYR A 138 -12.23 9.59 9.40
#